data_AF-A0A7V9ZG49-F1
#
_entry.id   AF-A0A7V9ZG49-F1
#
_cell.length_a   1.000
_cell.length_b   1.000
_cell.length_c   1.000
_cell.angle_alpha   90.00
_cell.angle_beta   90.00
_cell.angle_gamma   90.00
#
_symmetry.space_group_name_H-M   'P 1'
#
loop_
_entity.id
_entity.type
_entity.pdbx_description
1 polymer ?
#
loop_
_entity_poly.entity_id
_entity_poly.type
_entity_poly.pdbx_seq_one_letter_code
_entity_poly.pdbx_strand_id
1 'polypeptide(L)'
;MSNPREVAFLSIAGAGAHNFSADEQSGILYAAFYNGGVRAINARGDLSACTASQKSPDGRCDLIKMNRMIGQALLDVGRSVFAWGVQFTGGRLYASDMINGLWRISPAAAP
;
A
#
# COMPACT_ATOMS: atom_id res chain seq x y z
N MET A 1 11.15 16.69 15.18
CA MET A 1 9.90 16.35 14.47
C MET A 1 8.84 17.38 14.81
N SER A 2 8.85 18.55 14.16
CA SER A 2 7.86 19.60 14.40
C SER A 2 7.15 19.92 13.07
N ASN A 3 5.82 19.78 13.06
CA ASN A 3 4.92 20.02 11.91
C ASN A 3 5.00 18.97 10.77
N PRO A 4 4.65 17.70 11.03
CA PRO A 4 4.45 16.75 9.94
C PRO A 4 3.37 17.26 8.98
N ARG A 5 3.60 17.07 7.68
CA ARG A 5 2.63 17.41 6.63
C ARG A 5 2.29 16.16 5.84
N GLU A 6 1.01 15.95 5.63
CA GLU A 6 0.54 14.95 4.70
C GLU A 6 0.63 15.53 3.27
N VAL A 7 1.43 14.89 2.42
CA VAL A 7 1.73 15.38 1.07
C VAL A 7 1.08 14.55 -0.03
N ALA A 8 0.73 13.30 0.27
CA ALA A 8 0.12 12.37 -0.64
C ALA A 8 -0.71 11.34 0.12
N PHE A 9 -1.65 10.72 -0.58
CA PHE A 9 -2.50 9.67 -0.01
C PHE A 9 -2.79 8.59 -1.05
N LEU A 10 -3.11 7.39 -0.54
CA LEU A 10 -3.74 6.33 -1.30
C LEU A 10 -4.94 5.87 -0.48
N SER A 11 -6.13 5.91 -1.08
CA SER A 11 -7.35 5.45 -0.42
C SER A 11 -8.01 4.36 -1.27
N ILE A 12 -8.42 3.28 -0.63
CA ILE A 12 -9.21 2.23 -1.25
C ILE A 12 -10.65 2.40 -0.76
N ALA A 13 -11.59 2.62 -1.69
CA ALA A 13 -12.97 2.84 -1.35
C ALA A 13 -13.52 1.67 -0.51
N GLY A 14 -14.06 1.99 0.67
CA GLY A 14 -14.61 1.01 1.58
C GLY A 14 -13.59 0.16 2.33
N ALA A 15 -12.28 0.40 2.21
CA ALA A 15 -11.25 -0.34 2.95
C ALA A 15 -10.24 0.59 3.65
N GLY A 16 -10.10 0.43 4.96
CA GLY A 16 -9.13 1.19 5.77
C GLY A 16 -7.76 0.51 5.83
N ALA A 17 -6.70 1.30 5.76
CA ALA A 17 -5.34 0.80 6.01
C ALA A 17 -5.14 0.52 7.51
N HIS A 18 -4.53 -0.61 7.86
CA HIS A 18 -4.27 -1.02 9.24
C HIS A 18 -2.77 -1.05 9.59
N ASN A 19 -1.93 -1.40 8.62
CA ASN A 19 -0.50 -1.59 8.85
C ASN A 19 0.27 -1.41 7.53
N PHE A 20 1.56 -1.14 7.63
CA PHE A 20 2.46 -1.09 6.49
C PHE A 20 3.84 -1.65 6.83
N SER A 21 4.54 -2.10 5.80
CA SER A 21 5.94 -2.49 5.87
C SER A 21 6.65 -2.05 4.58
N ALA A 22 7.89 -1.61 4.71
CA ALA A 22 8.67 -1.11 3.59
C ALA A 22 9.73 -2.14 3.15
N ASP A 23 9.79 -2.41 1.85
CA ASP A 23 11.02 -2.83 1.19
C ASP A 23 11.79 -1.57 0.80
N GLU A 24 12.66 -1.11 1.70
CA GLU A 24 13.45 0.11 1.49
C GLU A 24 14.41 -0.01 0.32
N GLN A 25 14.98 -1.20 0.11
CA GLN A 25 15.93 -1.45 -0.98
C GLN A 25 15.25 -1.29 -2.34
N SER A 26 14.05 -1.83 -2.50
CA SER A 26 13.25 -1.71 -3.72
C SER A 26 12.41 -0.43 -3.77
N GLY A 27 12.30 0.31 -2.67
CA GLY A 27 11.49 1.52 -2.55
C GLY A 27 9.99 1.24 -2.66
N ILE A 28 9.55 0.10 -2.12
CA ILE A 28 8.16 -0.34 -2.16
C ILE A 28 7.57 -0.30 -0.75
N LEU A 29 6.45 0.39 -0.59
CA LEU A 29 5.63 0.35 0.61
C LEU A 29 4.51 -0.67 0.40
N TYR A 30 4.46 -1.70 1.24
CA TYR A 30 3.33 -2.62 1.30
C TYR A 30 2.36 -2.16 2.38
N ALA A 31 1.10 -1.97 2.04
CA ALA A 31 0.06 -1.56 2.98
C ALA A 31 -1.04 -2.63 3.07
N ALA A 32 -1.38 -3.04 4.28
CA ALA A 32 -2.52 -3.91 4.56
C ALA A 32 -3.79 -3.07 4.72
N PHE A 33 -4.78 -3.33 3.87
CA PHE A 33 -6.12 -2.79 3.96
C PHE A 33 -7.05 -3.85 4.51
N TYR A 34 -7.75 -3.56 5.62
CA TYR A 34 -8.50 -4.55 6.40
C TYR A 34 -9.33 -5.49 5.53
N ASN A 35 -10.38 -4.98 4.89
CA ASN A 35 -11.22 -5.71 3.95
C ASN A 35 -10.77 -5.55 2.49
N GLY A 36 -9.55 -5.05 2.26
CA GLY A 36 -9.03 -4.72 0.94
C GLY A 36 -7.78 -5.51 0.56
N GLY A 37 -7.28 -6.43 1.40
CA GLY A 37 -6.07 -7.19 1.14
C GLY A 37 -4.80 -6.33 1.24
N VAL A 38 -3.78 -6.63 0.42
CA VAL A 38 -2.50 -5.90 0.44
C VAL A 38 -2.35 -5.05 -0.83
N ARG A 39 -1.74 -3.87 -0.71
CA ARG A 39 -1.29 -3.03 -1.83
C ARG A 39 0.21 -2.85 -1.78
N ALA A 40 0.85 -2.94 -2.94
CA ALA A 40 2.25 -2.55 -3.13
C ALA A 40 2.29 -1.18 -3.81
N ILE A 41 3.04 -0.26 -3.21
CA ILE A 41 3.07 1.16 -3.59
C ILE A 41 4.52 1.55 -3.89
N ASN A 42 4.80 2.08 -5.07
CA ASN A 42 6.10 2.66 -5.39
C ASN A 42 6.29 3.96 -4.60
N ALA A 43 7.10 3.89 -3.54
CA ALA A 43 7.39 4.97 -2.61
C ALA A 43 8.67 5.75 -2.97
N ARG A 44 9.28 5.51 -4.14
CA ARG A 44 10.50 6.21 -4.55
C ARG A 44 10.25 7.66 -4.95
N GLY A 45 11.25 8.51 -4.72
CA GLY A 45 11.24 9.91 -5.11
C GLY A 45 10.31 10.76 -4.24
N ASP A 46 9.98 11.95 -4.74
CA ASP A 46 9.11 12.88 -4.03
C ASP A 46 7.62 12.54 -4.28
N LEU A 47 6.93 12.10 -3.22
CA LEU A 47 5.50 11.80 -3.28
C LEU A 47 4.62 13.06 -3.38
N SER A 48 5.17 14.23 -3.08
CA SER A 48 4.47 15.53 -3.20
C SER A 48 4.52 16.13 -4.61
N ALA A 49 5.31 15.55 -5.51
CA ALA A 49 5.47 16.01 -6.88
C ALA A 49 4.52 15.26 -7.83
N CYS A 50 3.40 15.89 -8.16
CA CYS A 50 2.40 15.36 -9.09
C CYS A 50 1.81 16.44 -10.00
N THR A 51 1.27 16.04 -11.15
CA THR A 51 0.60 16.96 -12.09
C THR A 51 -0.72 17.47 -11.52
N ALA A 52 -1.28 18.53 -12.11
CA ALA A 52 -2.58 19.06 -11.70
C ALA A 52 -3.71 18.01 -11.76
N SER A 53 -3.71 17.14 -12.77
CA SER A 53 -4.71 16.07 -12.91
C SER A 53 -4.55 14.95 -11.87
N GLN A 54 -3.37 14.83 -11.25
CA GLN A 54 -3.06 13.84 -10.22
C GLN A 54 -3.36 14.33 -8.80
N LYS A 55 -3.76 15.60 -8.63
CA LYS A 55 -4.12 16.12 -7.31
C LYS A 55 -5.55 15.74 -6.92
N SER A 56 -5.77 15.63 -5.61
CA SER A 56 -7.10 15.69 -5.00
C SER A 56 -7.62 17.14 -4.96
N PRO A 57 -8.93 17.35 -4.70
CA PRO A 57 -9.50 18.69 -4.56
C PRO A 57 -8.84 19.54 -3.45
N ASP A 58 -8.26 18.91 -2.44
CA ASP A 58 -7.53 19.57 -1.34
C ASP A 58 -6.04 19.83 -1.64
N GLY A 59 -5.57 19.50 -2.84
CA GLY A 59 -4.23 19.81 -3.33
C GLY A 59 -3.13 18.78 -3.02
N ARG A 60 -3.43 17.71 -2.26
CA ARG A 60 -2.50 16.59 -2.03
C ARG A 60 -2.36 15.73 -3.29
N CYS A 61 -1.27 14.99 -3.39
CA CYS A 61 -1.08 14.05 -4.50
C CYS A 61 -1.84 12.73 -4.26
N ASP A 62 -2.63 12.32 -5.24
CA ASP A 62 -3.34 11.03 -5.22
C ASP A 62 -2.45 9.95 -5.85
N LEU A 63 -1.95 9.03 -5.02
CA LEU A 63 -1.01 8.00 -5.45
C LEU A 63 -1.63 7.01 -6.46
N ILE A 64 -2.96 6.87 -6.51
CA ILE A 64 -3.64 6.05 -7.52
C ILE A 64 -3.57 6.77 -8.87
N LYS A 65 -3.90 8.08 -8.91
CA LYS A 65 -3.80 8.87 -10.15
C LYS A 65 -2.38 9.01 -10.66
N MET A 66 -1.39 8.94 -9.77
CA MET A 66 0.03 8.90 -10.11
C MET A 66 0.52 7.52 -10.60
N ASN A 67 -0.37 6.52 -10.67
CA ASN A 67 -0.03 5.15 -11.03
C ASN A 67 1.07 4.54 -10.13
N ARG A 68 1.06 4.86 -8.84
CA ARG A 68 2.05 4.36 -7.87
C ARG A 68 1.66 3.02 -7.25
N MET A 69 0.42 2.57 -7.41
CA MET A 69 0.00 1.24 -6.99
C MET A 69 0.49 0.20 -8.01
N ILE A 70 1.56 -0.51 -7.66
CA ILE A 70 2.28 -1.43 -8.57
C ILE A 70 1.92 -2.89 -8.35
N GLY A 71 1.08 -3.20 -7.35
CA GLY A 71 0.65 -4.56 -7.09
C GLY A 71 -0.45 -4.62 -6.04
N GLN A 72 -1.17 -5.74 -6.05
CA GLN A 72 -2.21 -6.07 -5.08
C GLN A 72 -2.23 -7.56 -4.83
N ALA A 73 -2.65 -7.96 -3.63
CA ALA A 73 -2.79 -9.36 -3.26
C ALA A 73 -3.97 -9.55 -2.30
N LEU A 74 -4.42 -10.80 -2.19
CA LEU A 74 -5.53 -11.22 -1.32
C LEU A 74 -6.89 -10.63 -1.70
N LEU A 75 -7.10 -10.36 -3.00
CA LEU A 75 -8.38 -9.91 -3.55
C LEU A 75 -9.16 -11.03 -4.26
N ASP A 76 -8.46 -12.08 -4.64
CA ASP A 76 -8.88 -13.18 -5.51
C ASP A 76 -8.85 -14.54 -4.81
N VAL A 77 -8.70 -14.55 -3.48
CA VAL A 77 -8.59 -15.77 -2.66
C VAL A 77 -9.92 -16.50 -2.44
N GLY A 78 -10.99 -16.11 -3.15
CA GLY A 78 -12.31 -16.75 -3.13
C GLY A 78 -13.12 -16.54 -1.85
N ARG A 79 -12.70 -15.64 -0.96
CA ARG A 79 -13.36 -15.33 0.31
C ARG A 79 -12.97 -13.95 0.82
N SER A 80 -13.74 -13.46 1.80
CA SER A 80 -13.42 -12.22 2.50
C SER A 80 -12.10 -12.36 3.26
N VAL A 81 -11.35 -11.25 3.32
CA VAL A 81 -10.09 -11.14 4.05
C VAL A 81 -10.21 -10.00 5.06
N PHE A 82 -9.54 -10.14 6.20
CA PHE A 82 -9.35 -9.08 7.18
C PHE A 82 -7.85 -8.91 7.48
N ALA A 83 -7.12 -8.32 6.53
CA ALA A 83 -5.68 -8.14 6.58
C ALA A 83 -5.30 -7.08 7.62
N TRP A 84 -4.73 -7.53 8.75
CA TRP A 84 -4.36 -6.66 9.85
C TRP A 84 -2.93 -6.15 9.74
N GLY A 85 -2.03 -7.00 9.29
CA GLY A 85 -0.59 -6.73 9.23
C GLY A 85 0.01 -7.20 7.92
N VAL A 86 1.00 -6.48 7.43
CA VAL A 86 1.86 -6.91 6.32
C VAL A 86 3.31 -6.69 6.72
N GLN A 87 4.17 -7.66 6.44
CA GLN A 87 5.59 -7.58 6.78
C GLN A 87 6.43 -8.05 5.61
N PHE A 88 7.32 -7.18 5.15
CA PHE A 88 8.43 -7.56 4.30
C PHE A 88 9.63 -7.91 5.19
N THR A 89 10.19 -9.10 4.99
CA THR A 89 11.38 -9.56 5.72
C THR A 89 12.09 -10.67 4.96
N GLY A 90 13.42 -10.60 4.89
CA GLY A 90 14.24 -11.60 4.20
C GLY A 90 13.85 -11.85 2.74
N GLY A 91 13.44 -10.81 2.00
CA GLY A 91 13.00 -10.92 0.60
C GLY A 91 11.64 -11.57 0.42
N ARG A 92 10.84 -11.70 1.49
CA ARG A 92 9.52 -12.35 1.48
C ARG A 92 8.47 -11.40 2.03
N LEU A 93 7.27 -11.51 1.50
CA LEU A 93 6.11 -10.74 1.95
C LEU A 93 5.13 -11.66 2.67
N TYR A 94 4.76 -11.28 3.88
CA TYR A 94 3.79 -11.99 4.70
C TYR A 94 2.63 -11.07 5.06
N ALA A 95 1.42 -11.61 5.13
CA ALA A 95 0.26 -10.88 5.58
C ALA A 95 -0.54 -11.69 6.61
N SER A 96 -0.90 -11.05 7.71
CA SER A 96 -1.79 -11.63 8.71
C SER A 96 -3.22 -11.26 8.38
N ASP A 97 -4.06 -12.27 8.19
CA ASP A 97 -5.49 -12.16 7.92
C ASP A 97 -6.27 -12.75 9.09
N MET A 98 -7.12 -11.94 9.71
CA MET A 98 -7.85 -12.34 10.91
C MET A 98 -8.87 -13.45 10.68
N ILE A 99 -9.29 -13.70 9.43
CA ILE A 99 -10.21 -14.79 9.09
C ILE A 99 -9.44 -16.02 8.61
N ASN A 100 -8.42 -15.81 7.78
CA ASN A 100 -7.79 -16.91 7.02
C ASN A 100 -6.39 -17.31 7.49
N GLY A 101 -5.81 -16.60 8.46
CA GLY A 101 -4.49 -16.89 9.02
C GLY A 101 -3.35 -16.17 8.32
N LEU A 102 -2.19 -16.82 8.22
CA LEU A 102 -0.96 -16.22 7.67
C LEU A 102 -0.78 -16.57 6.19
N TRP A 103 -0.62 -15.54 5.36
CA TRP A 103 -0.36 -15.68 3.94
C TRP A 103 1.11 -15.40 3.63
N ARG A 104 1.69 -16.18 2.72
CA ARG A 104 2.93 -15.81 2.00
C ARG A 104 2.56 -15.31 0.62
N ILE A 105 3.01 -14.11 0.29
CA ILE A 105 2.71 -13.41 -0.96
C ILE A 105 4.01 -13.23 -1.73
N SER A 106 3.96 -13.33 -3.06
CA SER A 106 5.09 -12.93 -3.90
C SER A 106 5.27 -11.41 -3.82
N PRO A 107 6.45 -10.89 -3.43
CA PRO A 107 6.69 -9.46 -3.42
C PRO A 107 6.51 -8.85 -4.82
N ALA A 108 5.98 -7.63 -4.88
CA ALA A 108 5.95 -6.87 -6.13
C ALA A 108 7.38 -6.59 -6.61
N ALA A 109 7.60 -6.61 -7.93
CA ALA A 109 8.85 -6.16 -8.52
C ALA A 109 8.88 -4.62 -8.56
N ALA A 110 10.05 -4.04 -8.31
CA ALA A 110 10.25 -2.62 -8.61
C ALA A 110 10.16 -2.40 -10.14
N PRO A 111 9.53 -1.30 -10.59
CA PRO A 111 9.57 -0.89 -11.98
C PRO A 111 10.98 -0.46 -12.42
#